data_AF-A0A3N6G9T0-F1
#
_entry.id   AF-A0A3N6G9T0-F1
#
_cell.length_a   1.000
_cell.length_b   1.000
_cell.length_c   1.000
_cell.angle_alpha   90.00
_cell.angle_beta   90.00
_cell.angle_gamma   90.00
#
_symmetry.space_group_name_H-M   'P 1'
#
loop_
_entity.id
_entity.type
_entity.pdbx_description
1 polymer ?
#
loop_
_entity_poly.entity_id
_entity_poly.type
_entity_poly.pdbx_seq_one_letter_code
_entity_poly.pdbx_strand_id
1 'polypeptide(L)'
;MRRTGTTRRSALTATGAFALGAVLTGCGGGPDAATAPGGTDAAADSLRAGKALRASAARDSASLLTRYEQVAAAHPVTEPGLAPMGAAVREHLAALGGPAKAAGGSPAPAPPAAATDVRAALRELAAEERRVADGRATALLTAEPELARLLASIAAAGAAHAYLLTELAKETPA
;
A
#
# COMPACT_ATOMS: atom_id res chain seq x y z
N MET A 1 56.52 -3.04 29.96
CA MET A 1 56.40 -2.17 31.16
C MET A 1 55.00 -2.34 31.74
N ARG A 2 54.91 -2.87 32.95
CA ARG A 2 53.67 -3.01 33.73
C ARG A 2 53.27 -1.66 34.32
N ARG A 3 51.97 -1.38 34.42
CA ARG A 3 51.43 -0.49 35.47
C ARG A 3 50.09 -1.00 35.97
N THR A 4 50.16 -1.81 37.02
CA THR A 4 49.20 -1.96 38.13
C THR A 4 49.04 -0.57 38.81
N GLY A 5 47.90 0.00 39.24
CA GLY A 5 46.70 -0.50 39.93
C GLY A 5 46.55 0.34 41.23
N THR A 6 45.36 0.87 41.58
CA THR A 6 44.90 1.06 42.98
C THR A 6 43.44 1.56 43.07
N THR A 7 42.58 0.59 43.38
CA THR A 7 41.32 0.54 44.15
C THR A 7 40.97 1.69 45.11
N ARG A 8 39.69 2.11 45.13
CA ARG A 8 38.76 2.25 46.30
C ARG A 8 37.31 2.26 45.77
N ARG A 9 36.49 1.21 45.92
CA ARG A 9 35.61 0.85 47.09
C ARG A 9 34.81 2.08 47.56
N SER A 10 33.47 2.09 47.60
CA SER A 10 32.54 1.12 48.22
C SER A 10 31.10 1.43 47.71
N ALA A 11 30.33 0.45 47.26
CA ALA A 11 29.32 -0.30 48.03
C ALA A 11 27.95 0.41 48.12
N LEU A 12 27.00 -0.04 47.28
CA LEU A 12 25.61 -0.23 47.67
C LEU A 12 25.06 -1.46 46.94
N THR A 13 25.12 -2.57 47.64
CA THR A 13 24.29 -3.75 47.42
C THR A 13 22.86 -3.44 47.86
N ALA A 14 21.90 -3.56 46.95
CA ALA A 14 20.51 -3.84 47.30
C ALA A 14 20.01 -4.97 46.39
N THR A 15 19.92 -6.13 47.02
CA THR A 15 19.24 -7.37 46.65
C THR A 15 17.88 -7.19 45.97
N GLY A 16 17.58 -8.04 44.96
CA GLY A 16 16.21 -8.22 44.48
C GLY A 16 16.03 -9.11 43.24
N ALA A 17 16.13 -10.43 43.43
CA ALA A 17 15.56 -11.53 42.61
C ALA A 17 15.98 -11.69 41.14
N PHE A 18 16.85 -12.68 40.90
CA PHE A 18 16.87 -13.46 39.67
C PHE A 18 15.63 -14.36 39.61
N ALA A 19 14.82 -14.22 38.57
CA ALA A 19 13.97 -15.28 38.07
C ALA A 19 14.40 -15.59 36.63
N LEU A 20 15.13 -16.69 36.47
CA LEU A 20 15.35 -17.32 35.16
C LEU A 20 14.04 -17.99 34.75
N GLY A 21 13.28 -17.31 33.89
CA GLY A 21 12.13 -17.84 33.17
C GLY A 21 12.44 -17.90 31.68
N ALA A 22 12.27 -19.08 31.10
CA ALA A 22 12.71 -19.48 29.78
C ALA A 22 12.07 -18.69 28.62
N VAL A 23 12.79 -18.70 27.51
CA VAL A 23 12.52 -18.10 26.21
C VAL A 23 11.25 -18.67 25.59
N LEU A 24 10.24 -17.83 25.34
CA LEU A 24 9.52 -17.71 24.07
C LEU A 24 8.99 -16.27 23.96
N THR A 25 9.35 -15.60 22.86
CA THR A 25 9.15 -14.17 22.59
C THR A 25 7.69 -13.87 22.25
N GLY A 26 6.94 -13.38 23.23
CA GLY A 26 5.57 -12.89 23.08
C GLY A 26 5.47 -11.41 23.49
N CYS A 27 4.85 -10.62 22.62
CA CYS A 27 4.50 -9.19 22.70
C CYS A 27 4.60 -8.51 24.08
N GLY A 28 5.37 -7.42 24.14
CA GLY A 28 5.61 -6.65 25.36
C GLY A 28 4.36 -5.94 25.89
N GLY A 29 4.05 -6.21 27.16
CA GLY A 29 3.28 -5.34 28.03
C GLY A 29 4.16 -4.95 29.21
N GLY A 30 4.62 -3.70 29.24
CA GLY A 30 5.32 -3.12 30.39
C GLY A 30 4.34 -2.49 31.38
N PRO A 31 4.69 -2.38 32.66
CA PRO A 31 3.75 -2.09 33.75
C PRO A 31 3.17 -0.66 33.70
N ASP A 32 1.95 -0.56 34.23
CA ASP A 32 1.04 0.57 34.22
C ASP A 32 1.71 1.93 34.56
N ALA A 33 1.90 2.74 33.52
CA ALA A 33 1.92 4.18 33.66
C ALA A 33 0.46 4.68 33.57
N ALA A 34 0.01 5.39 34.61
CA ALA A 34 -1.33 5.94 34.77
C ALA A 34 -1.97 6.32 33.43
N THR A 35 -2.98 5.54 33.03
CA THR A 35 -3.70 5.71 31.77
C THR A 35 -4.40 7.07 31.79
N ALA A 36 -3.85 8.03 31.03
CA ALA A 36 -4.62 9.19 30.64
C ALA A 36 -5.86 8.71 29.85
N PRO A 37 -7.08 9.14 30.20
CA PRO A 37 -8.33 8.57 29.69
C PRO A 37 -8.62 8.80 28.19
N GLY A 38 -7.62 9.18 27.39
CA GLY A 38 -7.73 9.39 25.93
C GLY A 38 -6.77 8.57 25.06
N GLY A 39 -5.87 7.76 25.65
CA GLY A 39 -4.85 7.03 24.88
C GLY A 39 -5.38 5.79 24.14
N THR A 40 -6.36 5.10 24.70
CA THR A 40 -6.98 3.90 24.10
C THR A 40 -7.87 4.25 22.92
N ASP A 41 -8.59 5.37 23.01
CA ASP A 41 -9.51 5.83 21.97
C ASP A 41 -8.74 6.34 20.75
N ALA A 42 -7.67 7.11 20.97
CA ALA A 42 -6.79 7.59 19.89
C ALA A 42 -6.09 6.45 19.14
N ALA A 43 -5.63 5.41 19.85
CA ALA A 43 -5.04 4.22 19.22
C ALA A 43 -6.08 3.44 18.38
N ALA A 44 -7.28 3.26 18.92
CA ALA A 44 -8.38 2.62 18.21
C ALA A 44 -8.80 3.42 16.96
N ASP A 45 -8.78 4.75 17.04
CA ASP A 45 -9.05 5.65 15.91
C ASP A 45 -7.96 5.57 14.82
N SER A 46 -6.67 5.57 15.19
CA SER A 46 -5.57 5.37 14.23
C SER A 46 -5.73 4.05 13.48
N LEU A 47 -6.00 2.97 14.20
CA LEU A 47 -6.22 1.65 13.61
C LEU A 47 -7.46 1.64 12.69
N ARG A 48 -8.53 2.37 13.03
CA ARG A 48 -9.72 2.50 12.16
C ARG A 48 -9.39 3.28 10.90
N ALA A 49 -8.67 4.40 11.03
CA ALA A 49 -8.25 5.23 9.90
C ALA A 49 -7.33 4.45 8.94
N GLY A 50 -6.35 3.71 9.46
CA GLY A 50 -5.48 2.84 8.67
C GLY A 50 -6.24 1.75 7.92
N LYS A 51 -7.20 1.08 8.58
CA LYS A 51 -8.09 0.09 7.93
C LYS A 51 -8.93 0.73 6.83
N ALA A 52 -9.52 1.89 7.09
CA ALA A 52 -10.34 2.62 6.12
C ALA A 52 -9.52 3.05 4.89
N LEU A 53 -8.30 3.55 5.11
CA LEU A 53 -7.38 3.93 4.04
C LEU A 53 -6.99 2.73 3.19
N ARG A 54 -6.61 1.61 3.81
CA ARG A 54 -6.28 0.37 3.10
C ARG A 54 -7.46 -0.15 2.27
N ALA A 55 -8.67 -0.12 2.83
CA ALA A 55 -9.88 -0.51 2.13
C ALA A 55 -10.20 0.42 0.94
N SER A 56 -9.93 1.73 1.07
CA SER A 56 -10.07 2.67 -0.06
C SER A 56 -9.09 2.35 -1.18
N ALA A 57 -7.81 2.17 -0.85
CA ALA A 57 -6.79 1.82 -1.83
C ALA A 57 -7.11 0.49 -2.54
N ALA A 58 -7.66 -0.50 -1.83
CA ALA A 58 -8.09 -1.76 -2.43
C ALA A 58 -9.26 -1.55 -3.41
N ARG A 59 -10.24 -0.70 -3.07
CA ARG A 59 -11.35 -0.36 -3.99
C ARG A 59 -10.84 0.34 -5.25
N ASP A 60 -9.94 1.31 -5.09
CA ASP A 60 -9.36 2.04 -6.23
C ASP A 60 -8.58 1.09 -7.16
N SER A 61 -7.78 0.17 -6.60
CA SER A 61 -7.08 -0.87 -7.38
C SER A 61 -8.04 -1.81 -8.10
N ALA A 62 -9.17 -2.19 -7.48
CA ALA A 62 -10.17 -3.04 -8.12
C ALA A 62 -10.87 -2.33 -9.28
N SER A 63 -11.27 -1.06 -9.09
CA SER A 63 -11.86 -0.24 -10.15
C SER A 63 -10.89 -0.03 -11.33
N LEU A 64 -9.62 0.20 -11.03
CA LEU A 64 -8.57 0.32 -12.03
C LEU A 64 -8.39 -0.99 -12.82
N LEU A 65 -8.35 -2.14 -12.14
CA LEU A 65 -8.26 -3.45 -12.81
C LEU A 65 -9.43 -3.68 -13.77
N THR A 66 -10.65 -3.31 -13.38
CA THR A 66 -11.83 -3.37 -14.28
C THR A 66 -11.63 -2.49 -15.52
N ARG A 67 -11.00 -1.31 -15.39
CA ARG A 67 -10.70 -0.44 -16.55
C ARG A 67 -9.70 -1.08 -17.50
N TYR A 68 -8.65 -1.73 -16.99
CA TYR A 68 -7.72 -2.51 -17.83
C TYR A 68 -8.45 -3.61 -18.61
N GLU A 69 -9.30 -4.39 -17.93
CA GLU A 69 -10.07 -5.47 -18.54
C GLU A 69 -11.03 -4.94 -19.62
N GLN A 70 -11.68 -3.79 -19.38
CA GLN A 70 -12.55 -3.14 -20.36
C GLN A 70 -11.78 -2.67 -21.60
N VAL A 71 -10.62 -2.03 -21.43
CA VAL A 71 -9.79 -1.56 -22.56
C VAL A 71 -9.26 -2.75 -23.37
N ALA A 72 -8.78 -3.80 -22.70
CA ALA A 72 -8.30 -5.02 -23.38
C ALA A 72 -9.43 -5.72 -24.15
N ALA A 73 -10.65 -5.77 -23.59
CA ALA A 73 -11.81 -6.35 -24.27
C ALA A 73 -12.28 -5.52 -25.48
N ALA A 74 -12.25 -4.19 -25.38
CA ALA A 74 -12.63 -3.28 -26.46
C ALA A 74 -11.57 -3.24 -27.58
N HIS A 75 -10.29 -3.38 -27.24
CA HIS A 75 -9.16 -3.27 -28.16
C HIS A 75 -8.19 -4.45 -28.00
N PRO A 76 -8.50 -5.64 -28.56
CA PRO A 76 -7.69 -6.84 -28.38
C PRO A 76 -6.23 -6.72 -28.81
N VAL A 77 -5.92 -5.81 -29.75
CA VAL A 77 -4.55 -5.50 -30.20
C VAL A 77 -3.64 -4.99 -29.06
N THR A 78 -4.22 -4.43 -27.99
CA THR A 78 -3.48 -3.89 -26.84
C THR A 78 -3.21 -4.92 -25.75
N GLU A 79 -3.84 -6.10 -25.81
CA GLU A 79 -3.79 -7.12 -24.76
C GLU A 79 -2.36 -7.52 -24.39
N PRO A 80 -1.43 -7.78 -25.34
CA PRO A 80 -0.06 -8.16 -24.99
C PRO A 80 0.69 -7.09 -24.19
N GLY A 81 0.40 -5.81 -24.45
CA GLY A 81 0.98 -4.69 -23.71
C GLY A 81 0.33 -4.49 -22.34
N LEU A 82 -0.99 -4.65 -22.25
CA LEU A 82 -1.76 -4.44 -21.02
C LEU A 82 -1.65 -5.59 -20.01
N ALA A 83 -1.48 -6.83 -20.47
CA ALA A 83 -1.44 -8.03 -19.64
C ALA A 83 -0.47 -7.95 -18.44
N PRO A 84 0.83 -7.59 -18.62
CA PRO A 84 1.75 -7.51 -17.49
C PRO A 84 1.37 -6.42 -16.47
N MET A 85 0.91 -5.26 -16.93
CA MET A 85 0.48 -4.17 -16.04
C MET A 85 -0.79 -4.56 -15.27
N GLY A 86 -1.76 -5.18 -15.93
CA GLY A 86 -2.98 -5.70 -15.28
C GLY A 86 -2.68 -6.80 -14.25
N ALA A 87 -1.69 -7.66 -14.50
CA ALA A 87 -1.23 -8.63 -13.52
C ALA A 87 -0.61 -7.96 -12.29
N ALA A 88 0.24 -6.95 -12.47
CA ALA A 88 0.81 -6.18 -11.37
C ALA A 88 -0.26 -5.45 -10.53
N VAL A 89 -1.27 -4.85 -11.17
CA VAL A 89 -2.41 -4.23 -10.46
C VAL A 89 -3.18 -5.25 -9.63
N ARG A 90 -3.34 -6.48 -10.13
CA ARG A 90 -3.97 -7.58 -9.38
C ARG A 90 -3.14 -8.00 -8.15
N GLU A 91 -1.82 -8.04 -8.28
CA GLU A 91 -0.92 -8.28 -7.15
C GLU A 91 -0.98 -7.15 -6.13
N HIS A 92 -1.06 -5.89 -6.57
CA HIS A 92 -1.24 -4.74 -5.69
C HIS A 92 -2.58 -4.81 -4.94
N LEU A 93 -3.65 -5.22 -5.61
CA LEU A 93 -4.96 -5.44 -4.99
C LEU A 93 -4.88 -6.53 -3.91
N ALA A 94 -4.22 -7.66 -4.21
CA ALA A 94 -4.00 -8.74 -3.25
C ALA A 94 -3.15 -8.26 -2.06
N ALA A 95 -2.08 -7.49 -2.31
CA ALA A 95 -1.24 -6.91 -1.28
C ALA A 95 -2.02 -5.96 -0.36
N LEU A 96 -3.07 -5.30 -0.85
CA LEU A 96 -3.97 -4.45 -0.06
C LEU A 96 -5.04 -5.27 0.70
N GLY A 97 -5.11 -6.58 0.49
CA GLY A 97 -6.11 -7.47 1.09
C GLY A 97 -7.44 -7.49 0.34
N GLY A 98 -7.47 -6.99 -0.90
CA GLY A 98 -8.62 -7.13 -1.80
C GLY A 98 -8.68 -8.51 -2.46
N PRO A 99 -9.83 -8.89 -3.04
CA PRO A 99 -9.96 -10.15 -3.76
C PRO A 99 -9.06 -10.16 -5.01
N ALA A 100 -8.46 -11.30 -5.33
CA ALA A 100 -7.60 -11.45 -6.51
C ALA A 100 -8.34 -11.26 -7.85
N LYS A 101 -9.67 -11.23 -7.83
CA LYS A 101 -10.51 -10.89 -8.98
C LYS A 101 -11.27 -9.62 -8.64
N ALA A 102 -11.36 -8.69 -9.60
CA ALA A 102 -12.23 -7.53 -9.47
C ALA A 102 -13.64 -8.04 -9.12
N ALA A 103 -14.20 -7.57 -8.00
CA ALA A 103 -15.56 -7.93 -7.63
C ALA A 103 -16.47 -7.46 -8.77
N GLY A 104 -17.22 -8.38 -9.38
CA GLY A 104 -18.22 -8.08 -10.42
C GLY A 104 -19.43 -7.32 -9.88
N GLY A 105 -19.20 -6.29 -9.08
CA GLY A 105 -20.20 -5.38 -8.54
C GLY A 105 -20.56 -4.32 -9.57
N SER A 106 -21.87 -4.06 -9.67
CA SER A 106 -22.60 -3.15 -10.58
C SER A 106 -21.76 -2.28 -11.51
N PRO A 107 -22.04 -2.31 -12.83
CA PRO A 107 -21.28 -1.54 -13.80
C PRO A 107 -21.27 -0.07 -13.36
N ALA A 108 -20.07 0.49 -13.19
CA ALA A 108 -19.88 1.93 -13.24
C ALA A 108 -20.58 2.44 -14.52
N PRO A 109 -21.24 3.63 -14.49
CA PRO A 109 -21.89 4.16 -15.68
C PRO A 109 -20.92 4.05 -16.85
N ALA A 110 -21.38 3.35 -17.89
CA ALA A 110 -20.56 3.10 -19.07
C ALA A 110 -19.94 4.44 -19.49
N PRO A 111 -18.62 4.48 -19.73
CA PRO A 111 -18.01 5.69 -20.24
C PRO A 111 -18.75 6.11 -21.52
N PRO A 112 -18.82 7.42 -21.81
CA PRO A 112 -19.34 7.87 -23.09
C PRO A 112 -18.61 7.08 -24.18
N ALA A 113 -19.39 6.42 -25.07
CA ALA A 113 -18.98 5.54 -26.15
C ALA A 113 -17.48 5.21 -26.16
N ALA A 114 -17.13 3.97 -25.76
CA ALA A 114 -15.78 3.41 -25.81
C ALA A 114 -15.01 4.08 -26.94
N ALA A 115 -13.96 4.84 -26.59
CA ALA A 115 -13.22 5.61 -27.58
C ALA A 115 -12.93 4.68 -28.76
N THR A 116 -13.51 4.96 -29.92
CA THR A 116 -13.32 4.13 -31.11
C THR A 116 -11.84 4.11 -31.50
N ASP A 117 -11.10 5.13 -31.05
CA ASP A 117 -9.64 5.22 -31.11
C ASP A 117 -8.96 4.52 -29.92
N VAL A 118 -8.20 3.47 -30.23
CA VAL A 118 -7.36 2.71 -29.29
C VAL A 118 -6.41 3.63 -28.53
N ARG A 119 -5.83 4.64 -29.20
CA ARG A 119 -4.84 5.53 -28.57
C ARG A 119 -5.48 6.43 -27.53
N ALA A 120 -6.69 6.93 -27.79
CA ALA A 120 -7.45 7.70 -26.82
C ALA A 120 -7.79 6.85 -25.58
N ALA A 121 -8.25 5.60 -25.77
CA ALA A 121 -8.54 4.68 -24.66
C ALA A 121 -7.31 4.43 -23.77
N LEU A 122 -6.13 4.21 -24.38
CA LEU A 122 -4.88 4.02 -23.63
C LEU A 122 -4.45 5.29 -22.87
N ARG A 123 -4.65 6.49 -23.44
CA ARG A 123 -4.35 7.75 -22.76
C ARG A 123 -5.30 8.03 -21.60
N GLU A 124 -6.58 7.71 -21.75
CA GLU A 124 -7.55 7.80 -20.66
C GLU A 124 -7.21 6.84 -19.52
N LEU A 125 -6.80 5.61 -19.85
CA LEU A 125 -6.32 4.65 -18.86
C LEU A 125 -5.04 5.14 -18.17
N ALA A 126 -4.10 5.73 -18.91
CA ALA A 126 -2.88 6.32 -18.35
C ALA A 126 -3.18 7.48 -17.37
N ALA A 127 -4.13 8.34 -17.73
CA ALA A 127 -4.56 9.44 -16.87
C ALA A 127 -5.21 8.93 -15.58
N GLU A 128 -6.03 7.88 -15.67
CA GLU A 128 -6.66 7.25 -14.52
C GLU A 128 -5.63 6.57 -13.59
N GLU A 129 -4.67 5.83 -14.16
CA GLU A 129 -3.55 5.25 -13.40
C GLU A 129 -2.77 6.33 -12.64
N ARG A 130 -2.46 7.44 -13.32
CA ARG A 130 -1.76 8.58 -12.72
C ARG A 130 -2.58 9.21 -11.59
N ARG A 131 -3.87 9.43 -11.80
CA ARG A 131 -4.78 9.99 -10.79
C ARG A 131 -4.81 9.12 -9.53
N VAL A 132 -4.88 7.79 -9.70
CA VAL A 132 -4.86 6.85 -8.57
C VAL A 132 -3.49 6.85 -7.88
N ALA A 133 -2.38 6.88 -8.62
CA ALA A 133 -1.04 6.98 -8.05
C ALA A 133 -0.85 8.26 -7.23
N ASP A 134 -1.28 9.42 -7.74
CA ASP A 134 -1.20 10.71 -7.05
C ASP A 134 -2.10 10.74 -5.80
N GLY A 135 -3.28 10.11 -5.86
CA GLY A 135 -4.15 9.92 -4.70
C GLY A 135 -3.48 9.09 -3.59
N ARG A 136 -2.81 7.99 -3.95
CA ARG A 136 -2.01 7.19 -3.00
C ARG A 136 -0.84 7.98 -2.43
N ALA A 137 -0.14 8.77 -3.25
CA ALA A 137 0.95 9.64 -2.80
C ALA A 137 0.46 10.69 -1.79
N THR A 138 -0.73 11.26 -2.00
CA THR A 138 -1.37 12.19 -1.05
C THR A 138 -1.71 11.49 0.27
N ALA A 139 -2.22 10.26 0.21
CA ALA A 139 -2.59 9.48 1.39
C ALA A 139 -1.40 9.11 2.29
N LEU A 140 -0.17 9.16 1.78
CA LEU A 140 1.04 8.89 2.57
C LEU A 140 1.17 9.83 3.77
N LEU A 141 0.63 11.05 3.66
CA LEU A 141 0.74 12.10 4.68
C LEU A 141 -0.02 11.77 5.98
N THR A 142 -1.00 10.87 5.91
CA THR A 142 -1.86 10.49 7.04
C THR A 142 -1.80 8.99 7.34
N ALA A 143 -1.02 8.24 6.59
CA ALA A 143 -0.91 6.78 6.74
C ALA A 143 0.06 6.40 7.87
N GLU A 144 -0.23 5.29 8.55
CA GLU A 144 0.74 4.67 9.46
C GLU A 144 1.98 4.19 8.67
N PRO A 145 3.17 4.13 9.29
CA PRO A 145 4.44 3.98 8.56
C PRO A 145 4.51 2.78 7.62
N GLU A 146 3.97 1.63 8.04
CA GLU A 146 4.00 0.42 7.23
C GLU A 146 3.04 0.49 6.04
N LEU A 147 1.84 1.03 6.25
CA LEU A 147 0.89 1.27 5.16
C LEU A 147 1.42 2.34 4.19
N ALA A 148 2.09 3.36 4.70
CA ALA A 148 2.73 4.40 3.88
C ALA A 148 3.79 3.79 2.94
N ARG A 149 4.66 2.90 3.43
CA ARG A 149 5.66 2.22 2.58
C ARG A 149 5.01 1.40 1.47
N LEU A 150 3.96 0.64 1.81
CA LEU A 150 3.20 -0.13 0.82
C LEU A 150 2.58 0.78 -0.24
N LEU A 151 1.86 1.83 0.18
CA LEU A 151 1.22 2.78 -0.73
C LEU A 151 2.23 3.53 -1.59
N ALA A 152 3.40 3.86 -1.06
CA ALA A 152 4.47 4.52 -1.81
C ALA A 152 5.02 3.62 -2.91
N SER A 153 5.25 2.33 -2.62
CA SER A 153 5.68 1.35 -3.61
C SER A 153 4.63 1.18 -4.73
N ILE A 154 3.36 1.04 -4.36
CA ILE A 154 2.26 0.92 -5.32
C ILE A 154 2.06 2.20 -6.14
N ALA A 155 2.21 3.39 -5.52
CA ALA A 155 2.13 4.67 -6.22
C ALA A 155 3.25 4.83 -7.25
N ALA A 156 4.48 4.43 -6.90
CA ALA A 156 5.62 4.45 -7.81
C ALA A 156 5.42 3.50 -9.00
N ALA A 157 4.93 2.28 -8.75
CA ALA A 157 4.58 1.33 -9.81
C ALA A 157 3.47 1.89 -10.73
N GLY A 158 2.41 2.46 -10.16
CA GLY A 158 1.33 3.09 -10.93
C GLY A 158 1.80 4.28 -11.77
N ALA A 159 2.72 5.11 -11.24
CA ALA A 159 3.32 6.19 -12.02
C ALA A 159 4.13 5.65 -13.22
N ALA A 160 4.84 4.53 -13.05
CA ALA A 160 5.53 3.86 -14.15
C ALA A 160 4.54 3.26 -15.17
N HIS A 161 3.45 2.63 -14.73
CA HIS A 161 2.41 2.13 -15.62
C HIS A 161 1.77 3.26 -16.43
N ALA A 162 1.48 4.41 -15.83
CA ALA A 162 0.93 5.57 -16.55
C ALA A 162 1.87 6.05 -17.68
N TYR A 163 3.19 6.03 -17.43
CA TYR A 163 4.20 6.29 -18.46
C TYR A 163 4.16 5.22 -19.57
N LEU A 164 4.19 3.94 -19.20
CA LEU A 164 4.18 2.82 -20.15
C LEU A 164 2.92 2.80 -21.02
N LEU A 165 1.75 3.09 -20.46
CA LEU A 165 0.49 3.23 -21.20
C LEU A 165 0.54 4.37 -22.21
N THR A 166 1.20 5.48 -21.85
CA THR A 166 1.39 6.62 -22.75
C THR A 166 2.32 6.26 -23.91
N GLU A 167 3.39 5.49 -23.65
CA GLU A 167 4.27 4.97 -24.72
C GLU A 167 3.53 3.97 -25.61
N LEU A 168 2.78 3.03 -25.03
CA LEU A 168 1.96 2.07 -25.77
C LEU A 168 0.96 2.78 -26.71
N ALA A 169 0.36 3.88 -26.27
CA ALA A 169 -0.53 4.69 -27.10
C ALA A 169 0.17 5.36 -28.30
N LYS A 170 1.47 5.63 -28.22
CA LYS A 170 2.27 6.17 -29.33
C LYS A 170 2.64 5.08 -30.34
N GLU A 171 2.97 3.90 -29.83
CA GLU A 171 3.39 2.74 -30.63
C GLU A 171 2.22 2.05 -31.35
N THR A 172 1.02 2.10 -30.76
CA THR A 172 -0.18 1.48 -31.35
C THR A 172 -0.55 2.22 -32.65
N PRO A 173 -0.73 1.53 -33.78
CA PRO A 173 -1.20 2.15 -35.02
C PRO A 173 -2.64 2.70 -34.87
N ALA A 174 -2.96 3.77 -35.60
CA ALA A 174 -4.28 4.39 -35.61
C ALA A 174 -5.29 3.55 -36.41
#